data_AF-A0A9E1SP73-F1
#
_entry.id   AF-A0A9E1SP73-F1
#
_cell.length_a   1.000
_cell.length_b   1.000
_cell.length_c   1.000
_cell.angle_alpha   90.00
_cell.angle_beta   90.00
_cell.angle_gamma   90.00
#
_symmetry.space_group_name_H-M   'P 1'
#
loop_
_entity.id
_entity.type
_entity.pdbx_description
1 polymer ?
#
loop_
_entity_poly.entity_id
_entity_poly.type
_entity_poly.pdbx_seq_one_letter_code
_entity_poly.pdbx_strand_id
1 'polypeptide(L)'
;MIIGRLLGYFFLSLMMVVVGAEGLRIIEGKNEEWIAISVILDFFDSNSVWQKMFDPIGNLPAIFTFMAIAIMMFYVSRDRIH
;
A
#
# COMPACT_ATOMS: atom_id res chain seq x y z
N MET A 1 5.93 -15.23 -14.36
CA MET A 1 6.11 -15.88 -13.02
C MET A 1 4.89 -15.71 -12.09
N ILE A 2 4.38 -16.80 -11.51
CA ILE A 2 3.18 -16.82 -10.62
C ILE A 2 3.32 -15.94 -9.37
N ILE A 3 4.51 -15.88 -8.76
CA ILE A 3 4.74 -15.14 -7.50
C ILE A 3 4.51 -13.64 -7.66
N GLY A 4 5.00 -13.03 -8.75
CA GLY A 4 4.80 -11.59 -9.00
C GLY A 4 3.32 -11.23 -9.18
N ARG A 5 2.54 -12.12 -9.81
CA ARG A 5 1.08 -11.91 -9.95
C ARG A 5 0.38 -12.01 -8.60
N LEU A 6 0.72 -13.01 -7.78
CA LEU A 6 0.21 -13.16 -6.42
C LEU A 6 0.49 -11.93 -5.55
N LEU A 7 1.74 -11.43 -5.57
CA LEU A 7 2.10 -10.20 -4.85
C LEU A 7 1.33 -8.98 -5.38
N GLY A 8 1.19 -8.86 -6.70
CA GLY A 8 0.37 -7.80 -7.30
C GLY A 8 -1.06 -7.81 -6.78
N TYR A 9 -1.72 -8.97 -6.77
CA TYR A 9 -3.08 -9.12 -6.22
C TYR A 9 -3.14 -8.82 -4.72
N PHE A 10 -2.13 -9.22 -3.96
CA PHE A 10 -2.04 -8.91 -2.53
C PHE A 10 -2.01 -7.39 -2.29
N PHE A 11 -1.14 -6.65 -2.97
CA PHE A 11 -1.10 -5.19 -2.84
C PHE A 11 -2.37 -4.50 -3.34
N LEU A 12 -3.02 -5.04 -4.37
CA LEU A 12 -4.32 -4.56 -4.84
C LEU A 12 -5.40 -4.74 -3.76
N SER A 13 -5.39 -5.88 -3.06
CA SER A 13 -6.33 -6.11 -1.96
C SER A 13 -6.10 -5.14 -0.80
N LEU A 14 -4.83 -4.86 -0.46
CA LEU A 14 -4.48 -3.84 0.54
C LEU A 14 -4.94 -2.44 0.11
N MET A 15 -4.75 -2.07 -1.16
CA MET A 15 -5.26 -0.81 -1.70
C MET A 15 -6.77 -0.70 -1.51
N MET A 16 -7.54 -1.75 -1.82
CA MET A 16 -9.00 -1.74 -1.64
C MET A 16 -9.41 -1.55 -0.18
N VAL A 17 -8.68 -2.15 0.77
CA VAL A 17 -8.91 -1.94 2.21
C VAL A 17 -8.63 -0.49 2.59
N VAL A 18 -7.52 0.10 2.14
CA VAL A 18 -7.20 1.51 2.42
C VAL A 18 -8.24 2.44 1.81
N VAL A 19 -8.68 2.19 0.57
CA VAL A 19 -9.75 2.99 -0.06
C VAL A 19 -11.05 2.90 0.74
N GLY A 20 -11.40 1.72 1.26
CA GLY A 20 -12.56 1.56 2.15
C GLY A 20 -12.41 2.36 3.45
N ALA A 21 -11.24 2.31 4.09
CA ALA A 21 -10.95 3.08 5.29
C ALA A 21 -10.99 4.60 5.06
N GLU A 22 -10.45 5.06 3.93
CA GLU A 22 -10.52 6.46 3.52
C GLU A 22 -11.95 6.91 3.24
N GLY A 23 -12.74 6.08 2.54
CA GLY A 23 -14.15 6.36 2.31
C GLY A 23 -14.93 6.54 3.63
N LEU A 24 -14.65 5.70 4.63
CA LEU A 24 -15.23 5.85 5.97
C LEU A 24 -14.78 7.15 6.65
N ARG A 25 -13.47 7.47 6.62
CA ARG A 25 -12.95 8.73 7.17
C ARG A 25 -13.60 9.96 6.52
N ILE A 26 -13.85 9.89 5.22
CA ILE A 26 -14.52 10.97 4.47
C ILE A 26 -15.94 11.19 4.96
N ILE A 27 -16.68 10.11 5.20
CA ILE A 27 -18.05 10.17 5.73
C ILE A 27 -18.05 10.68 7.19
N GLU A 28 -17.03 10.33 7.97
CA GLU A 28 -16.84 10.85 9.34
C GLU A 28 -16.37 12.31 9.38
N GLY A 29 -16.09 12.94 8.23
CA GLY A 29 -15.61 14.33 8.15
C GLY A 29 -14.13 14.50 8.54
N LYS A 30 -13.37 13.42 8.65
CA LYS A 30 -11.94 13.43 9.00
C LYS A 30 -11.06 13.49 7.74
N ASN A 31 -11.13 14.62 7.03
CA ASN A 31 -10.61 14.79 5.66
C ASN A 31 -9.27 15.52 5.58
N GLU A 32 -8.63 15.77 6.72
CA GLU A 32 -7.48 16.68 6.77
C GLU A 32 -6.27 16.09 6.04
N GLU A 33 -6.05 14.77 6.12
CA GLU A 33 -4.92 14.10 5.49
C GLU A 33 -5.25 12.65 5.09
N TRP A 34 -4.68 12.21 3.96
CA TRP A 34 -4.73 10.82 3.52
C TRP A 34 -4.00 9.89 4.52
N ILE A 35 -4.45 8.65 4.63
CA ILE A 35 -3.80 7.58 5.39
C ILE A 35 -2.39 7.36 4.83
N ALA A 36 -1.40 7.69 5.65
CA ALA A 36 0.01 7.45 5.38
C ALA A 36 0.38 5.99 5.62
N ILE A 37 1.46 5.53 4.98
CA ILE A 37 1.97 4.15 5.16
C ILE A 37 2.43 3.93 6.60
N SER A 38 3.00 4.93 7.25
CA SER A 38 3.43 4.86 8.66
C SER A 38 2.31 4.38 9.58
N VAL A 39 1.10 4.89 9.40
CA VAL A 39 -0.09 4.48 10.17
C VAL A 39 -0.40 2.99 10.01
N ILE A 40 -0.19 2.45 8.81
CA ILE A 40 -0.39 1.01 8.54
C ILE A 40 0.74 0.20 9.17
N LEU A 41 1.99 0.67 9.08
CA LEU A 41 3.13 -0.03 9.67
C LEU A 41 3.05 -0.08 11.21
N ASP A 42 2.57 0.99 11.83
CA ASP A 42 2.32 1.08 13.27
C ASP A 42 1.30 0.04 13.75
N PHE A 43 0.36 -0.34 12.89
CA PHE A 43 -0.59 -1.41 13.17
C PHE A 43 0.06 -2.80 13.16
N PHE A 44 1.09 -3.02 12.32
CA PHE A 44 1.72 -4.34 12.18
C PHE A 44 2.80 -4.61 13.22
N ASP A 45 3.59 -3.61 13.63
CA ASP A 45 4.62 -3.77 14.64
C ASP A 45 5.00 -2.42 15.25
N SER A 46 4.81 -2.26 16.57
CA SER A 46 5.27 -1.07 17.30
C SER A 46 6.79 -1.04 17.48
N ASN A 47 7.51 -2.11 17.12
CA ASN A 47 8.97 -2.11 17.12
C ASN A 47 9.52 -1.40 15.87
N SER A 48 10.13 -0.26 16.13
CA SER A 48 10.72 0.74 15.22
C SER A 48 11.59 0.28 14.02
N VAL A 49 11.83 -1.01 13.81
CA VAL A 49 12.69 -1.49 12.70
C VAL A 49 12.00 -1.30 11.35
N TRP A 50 10.72 -1.69 11.25
CA TRP A 50 9.95 -1.52 10.01
C TRP A 50 9.67 -0.04 9.71
N GLN A 51 9.39 0.76 10.74
CA GLN A 51 9.30 2.22 10.61
C GLN A 51 10.60 2.81 10.07
N LYS A 52 11.77 2.50 10.63
CA LYS A 52 13.05 3.04 10.16
C LYS A 52 13.41 2.59 8.73
N MET A 53 13.04 1.38 8.33
CA MET A 53 13.29 0.89 6.97
C MET A 53 12.39 1.59 5.94
N PHE A 54 11.16 1.91 6.31
CA PHE A 54 10.17 2.53 5.43
C PHE A 54 9.92 4.02 5.69
N ASP A 55 10.66 4.63 6.62
CA ASP A 55 10.67 6.08 6.93
C ASP A 55 10.67 6.97 5.67
N PRO A 56 11.51 6.72 4.65
CA PRO A 56 11.52 7.58 3.45
C PRO A 56 10.21 7.52 2.64
N ILE A 57 9.41 6.46 2.80
CA ILE A 57 8.12 6.29 2.13
C ILE A 57 6.94 6.37 3.10
N GLY A 58 7.19 6.52 4.41
CA GLY A 58 6.19 6.43 5.47
C GLY A 58 5.12 7.52 5.37
N ASN A 59 5.50 8.71 4.94
CA ASN A 59 4.60 9.86 4.74
C ASN A 59 3.85 9.84 3.40
N LEU A 60 4.09 8.86 2.53
CA LEU A 60 3.35 8.75 1.28
C LEU A 60 1.94 8.22 1.53
N PRO A 61 0.92 8.70 0.80
CA PRO A 61 -0.42 8.14 0.90
C PRO A 61 -0.42 6.66 0.52
N ALA A 62 -0.96 5.82 1.41
CA ALA A 62 -0.92 4.37 1.27
C ALA A 62 -1.64 3.87 0.01
N ILE A 63 -2.71 4.57 -0.43
CA ILE A 63 -3.42 4.24 -1.68
C ILE A 63 -2.48 4.27 -2.87
N PHE A 64 -1.76 5.38 -3.08
CA PHE A 64 -0.89 5.54 -4.24
C PHE A 64 0.29 4.58 -4.20
N THR A 65 0.82 4.32 -3.01
CA THR A 65 1.96 3.41 -2.87
C THR A 65 1.59 1.96 -3.15
N PHE A 66 0.47 1.46 -2.61
CA PHE A 66 0.02 0.11 -2.93
C PHE A 66 -0.38 -0.04 -4.39
N MET A 67 -0.99 0.99 -5.00
CA MET A 67 -1.27 1.00 -6.42
C MET A 67 0.01 0.92 -7.27
N ALA A 68 1.02 1.73 -6.96
CA ALA A 68 2.30 1.74 -7.68
C ALA A 68 3.02 0.39 -7.57
N ILE A 69 3.05 -0.21 -6.37
CA ILE A 69 3.65 -1.53 -6.15
C ILE A 69 2.88 -2.61 -6.92
N ALA A 70 1.55 -2.59 -6.90
CA ALA A 70 0.73 -3.55 -7.64
C ALA A 70 1.01 -3.47 -9.15
N ILE A 71 1.04 -2.26 -9.73
CA ILE A 71 1.37 -2.04 -11.14
C ILE A 71 2.79 -2.54 -11.45
N MET A 72 3.77 -2.21 -10.60
CA MET A 72 5.15 -2.65 -10.77
C MET A 72 5.25 -4.18 -10.76
N MET A 73 4.56 -4.84 -9.82
CA MET A 73 4.53 -6.30 -9.72
C MET A 73 3.88 -6.94 -10.94
N PHE A 74 2.79 -6.38 -11.46
CA PHE A 74 2.21 -6.86 -12.71
C PHE A 74 3.13 -6.67 -13.90
N TYR A 75 3.81 -5.53 -14.01
CA TYR A 75 4.77 -5.26 -15.07
C TYR A 75 5.95 -6.25 -15.04
N VAL A 76 6.53 -6.48 -13.86
CA VAL A 76 7.62 -7.45 -13.68
C VAL A 76 7.14 -8.88 -13.93
N SER A 77 5.91 -9.21 -13.57
CA SER A 77 5.35 -10.55 -13.75
C SER A 77 4.97 -10.87 -15.20
N ARG A 78 4.86 -9.84 -16.06
CA ARG A 78 4.55 -9.99 -17.47
C ARG A 78 5.74 -10.68 -18.14
N ASP A 79 5.58 -11.96 -18.43
CA ASP A 79 6.54 -12.70 -19.23
C ASP A 79 6.75 -11.94 -20.54
N ARG A 80 7.99 -11.49 -20.80
CA ARG A 80 8.40 -10.99 -22.11
C ARG A 80 8.40 -12.20 -23.03
N ILE A 81 7.27 -12.45 -23.69
CA ILE A 81 7.22 -13.30 -24.87
C ILE A 81 8.08 -12.57 -25.91
N HIS A 82 9.34 -13.00 -26.01
CA HIS A 82 10.28 -12.61 -27.05
C HIS A 82 10.31 -13.69 -28.12
#